data_AF-A0A955IJD7-F1
#
_entry.id   AF-A0A955IJD7-F1
#
_cell.length_a   1.000
_cell.length_b   1.000
_cell.length_c   1.000
_cell.angle_alpha   90.00
_cell.angle_beta   90.00
_cell.angle_gamma   90.00
#
_symmetry.space_group_name_H-M   'P 1'
#
loop_
_entity.id
_entity.type
_entity.pdbx_description
1 polymer ?
#
loop_
_entity_poly.entity_id
_entity_poly.type
_entity_poly.pdbx_seq_one_letter_code
_entity_poly.pdbx_strand_id
1 'polypeptide(L)'
;MRRTPAAISLLALAAACTPALAQLSDIDPNHKYAWGENIGWTNWRDANGAAQGVRLLPATNAPRFLAGFAWSENCGWINMGDGTPANGTAYANTTGADHGVNILGNNLLSGLAWGENIGWINFNTAPTLMAFGQEARWDPAAGRFRGYAWGENVGWI
;
A
#
# COMPACT_ATOMS: atom_id res chain seq x y z
N MET A 1 -45.32 -45.81 -36.53
CA MET A 1 -44.65 -45.44 -35.26
C MET A 1 -43.64 -44.33 -35.55
N ARG A 2 -43.93 -43.10 -35.12
CA ARG A 2 -43.06 -41.92 -35.31
C ARG A 2 -41.95 -41.92 -34.25
N ARG A 3 -40.68 -41.77 -34.64
CA ARG A 3 -39.58 -41.44 -33.73
C ARG A 3 -39.18 -39.98 -33.97
N THR A 4 -39.35 -39.15 -32.95
CA THR A 4 -38.96 -37.73 -32.89
C THR A 4 -37.43 -37.60 -32.68
N PRO A 5 -36.77 -36.58 -33.28
CA PRO A 5 -35.35 -36.30 -33.01
C PRO A 5 -35.20 -35.57 -31.67
N ALA A 6 -34.14 -35.89 -30.92
CA ALA A 6 -33.80 -35.22 -29.67
C ALA A 6 -33.08 -33.89 -29.94
N ALA A 7 -33.58 -32.80 -29.35
CA ALA A 7 -32.96 -31.48 -29.41
C ALA A 7 -32.16 -31.18 -28.14
N ILE A 8 -30.85 -31.01 -28.34
CA ILE A 8 -29.88 -30.05 -27.77
C ILE A 8 -30.15 -29.46 -26.37
N SER A 9 -29.13 -29.44 -25.53
CA SER A 9 -28.82 -28.25 -24.71
C SER A 9 -27.33 -28.21 -24.37
N LEU A 10 -26.57 -27.38 -25.10
CA LEU A 10 -25.21 -27.01 -24.74
C LEU A 10 -25.31 -25.77 -23.83
N LEU A 11 -24.99 -25.92 -22.54
CA LEU A 11 -24.97 -24.81 -21.60
C LEU A 11 -23.68 -24.00 -21.83
N ALA A 12 -23.81 -22.78 -22.34
CA ALA A 12 -22.69 -21.84 -22.43
C ALA A 12 -22.41 -21.24 -21.05
N LEU A 13 -21.23 -21.53 -20.48
CA LEU A 13 -20.76 -20.91 -19.25
C LEU A 13 -20.19 -19.52 -19.57
N ALA A 14 -20.98 -18.47 -19.33
CA ALA A 14 -20.50 -17.10 -19.43
C ALA A 14 -19.61 -16.79 -18.21
N ALA A 15 -18.30 -16.66 -18.43
CA ALA A 15 -17.37 -16.17 -17.42
C ALA A 15 -17.66 -14.68 -17.18
N ALA A 16 -18.16 -14.33 -15.98
CA ALA A 16 -18.32 -12.96 -15.56
C ALA A 16 -16.92 -12.36 -15.29
N CYS A 17 -16.35 -11.68 -16.28
CA CYS A 17 -15.19 -10.83 -16.09
C CYS A 17 -15.68 -9.53 -15.43
N THR A 18 -15.56 -9.42 -14.10
CA THR A 18 -15.79 -8.14 -13.43
C THR A 18 -14.66 -7.19 -13.82
N PRO A 19 -14.94 -6.01 -14.41
CA PRO A 19 -13.91 -5.03 -14.68
C PRO A 19 -13.28 -4.60 -13.36
N ALA A 20 -11.96 -4.74 -13.22
CA ALA A 20 -11.23 -4.13 -12.13
C ALA A 20 -11.29 -2.61 -12.33
N LEU A 21 -12.06 -1.91 -11.50
CA LEU A 21 -11.99 -0.46 -11.45
C LEU A 21 -10.58 -0.08 -10.99
N ALA A 22 -9.90 0.79 -11.73
CA ALA A 22 -8.69 1.42 -11.25
C ALA A 22 -9.04 2.17 -9.95
N GLN A 23 -8.58 1.65 -8.82
CA GLN A 23 -8.82 2.27 -7.53
C GLN A 23 -7.84 3.42 -7.39
N LEU A 24 -8.37 4.65 -7.42
CA LEU A 24 -7.58 5.86 -7.22
C LEU A 24 -6.92 5.85 -5.84
N SER A 25 -5.77 6.50 -5.73
CA SER A 25 -5.12 6.77 -4.45
C SER A 25 -6.06 7.46 -3.46
N ASP A 26 -5.97 7.07 -2.19
CA ASP A 26 -6.72 7.68 -1.07
C ASP A 26 -6.06 8.97 -0.55
N ILE A 27 -4.91 9.37 -1.12
CA ILE A 27 -4.17 10.56 -0.73
C ILE A 27 -4.83 11.82 -1.30
N ASP A 28 -4.99 12.84 -0.47
CA ASP A 28 -5.56 14.14 -0.85
C ASP A 28 -4.76 14.77 -2.01
N PRO A 29 -5.40 15.14 -3.14
CA PRO A 29 -4.72 15.75 -4.29
C PRO A 29 -3.97 17.05 -3.99
N ASN A 30 -4.38 17.79 -2.95
CA ASN A 30 -3.76 19.04 -2.52
C ASN A 30 -2.68 18.82 -1.46
N HIS A 31 -2.70 17.69 -0.74
CA HIS A 31 -1.78 17.38 0.37
C HIS A 31 -1.07 16.04 0.17
N LYS A 32 -0.43 15.88 -1.01
CA LYS A 32 0.19 14.63 -1.47
C LYS A 32 1.71 14.56 -1.31
N TYR A 33 2.33 15.63 -0.82
CA TYR A 33 3.78 15.75 -0.74
C TYR A 33 4.29 15.62 0.70
N ALA A 34 5.39 14.91 0.87
CA ALA A 34 6.21 14.93 2.09
C ALA A 34 7.68 15.19 1.70
N TRP A 35 8.48 15.71 2.63
CA TRP A 35 9.88 16.03 2.39
C TRP A 35 10.77 15.29 3.39
N GLY A 36 11.92 14.80 2.93
CA GLY A 36 12.99 14.28 3.78
C GLY A 36 14.36 14.73 3.28
N GLU A 37 15.30 14.97 4.19
CA GLU A 37 16.62 15.52 3.89
C GLU A 37 17.38 14.72 2.82
N ASN A 38 17.35 13.40 2.95
CA ASN A 38 18.13 12.49 2.10
C ASN A 38 17.34 11.91 0.91
N ILE A 39 16.02 12.15 0.86
CA ILE A 39 15.14 11.61 -0.19
C ILE A 39 14.39 12.68 -0.99
N GLY A 40 14.55 13.96 -0.62
CA GLY A 40 13.88 15.08 -1.24
C GLY A 40 12.36 15.06 -1.05
N TRP A 41 11.66 15.72 -1.96
CA TRP A 41 10.21 15.64 -2.08
C TRP A 41 9.73 14.26 -2.52
N THR A 42 8.69 13.78 -1.84
CA THR A 42 7.98 12.55 -2.17
C THR A 42 6.53 12.85 -2.55
N ASN A 43 6.05 12.29 -3.65
CA ASN A 43 4.64 12.34 -4.07
C ASN A 43 3.98 10.98 -3.80
N TRP A 44 2.99 10.98 -2.91
CA TRP A 44 2.32 9.76 -2.45
C TRP A 44 1.08 9.39 -3.26
N ARG A 45 0.66 10.25 -4.20
CA ARG A 45 -0.62 10.11 -4.89
C ARG A 45 -0.49 9.73 -6.35
N ASP A 46 0.39 10.40 -7.11
CA ASP A 46 0.18 10.51 -8.55
C ASP A 46 0.83 9.38 -9.39
N ALA A 47 1.28 8.30 -8.76
CA ALA A 47 1.84 7.16 -9.49
C ALA A 47 0.83 6.64 -10.52
N ASN A 48 1.27 6.59 -11.80
CA ASN A 48 0.44 6.27 -12.96
C ASN A 48 -0.90 7.05 -12.99
N GLY A 49 -0.85 8.38 -12.90
CA GLY A 49 -2.05 9.22 -12.93
C GLY A 49 -2.97 8.97 -11.73
N ALA A 50 -2.40 8.60 -10.59
CA ALA A 50 -3.07 8.18 -9.35
C ALA A 50 -3.74 6.80 -9.36
N ALA A 51 -3.62 6.01 -10.44
CA ALA A 51 -4.11 4.64 -10.48
C ALA A 51 -3.25 3.65 -9.67
N GLN A 52 -2.00 4.02 -9.36
CA GLN A 52 -1.06 3.19 -8.60
C GLN A 52 -0.46 3.95 -7.41
N GLY A 53 -1.02 5.10 -7.04
CA GLY A 53 -0.59 5.85 -5.87
C GLY A 53 -0.83 5.09 -4.58
N VAL A 54 -0.33 5.65 -3.48
CA VAL A 54 -0.48 5.02 -2.16
C VAL A 54 -1.97 4.96 -1.80
N ARG A 55 -2.39 3.79 -1.36
CA ARG A 55 -3.76 3.48 -0.92
C ARG A 55 -3.74 2.90 0.47
N LEU A 56 -4.85 3.07 1.17
CA LEU A 56 -5.05 2.60 2.53
C LEU A 56 -6.15 1.54 2.54
N LEU A 57 -5.74 0.27 2.70
CA LEU A 57 -6.59 -0.91 2.53
C LEU A 57 -6.73 -1.71 3.84
N PRO A 58 -7.88 -2.36 4.09
CA PRO A 58 -9.15 -2.10 3.44
C PRO A 58 -9.70 -0.72 3.82
N ALA A 59 -10.66 -0.23 3.04
CA ALA A 59 -11.18 1.13 3.19
C ALA A 59 -11.94 1.38 4.51
N THR A 60 -12.53 0.36 5.10
CA THR A 60 -13.57 0.54 6.14
C THR A 60 -13.33 -0.21 7.45
N ASN A 61 -12.26 -0.99 7.63
CA ASN A 61 -12.01 -1.73 8.86
C ASN A 61 -10.51 -1.88 9.15
N ALA A 62 -10.16 -2.06 10.43
CA ALA A 62 -8.83 -2.51 10.84
C ALA A 62 -8.76 -4.05 10.89
N PRO A 63 -7.57 -4.67 10.79
CA PRO A 63 -6.27 -4.04 10.52
C PRO A 63 -6.18 -3.43 9.12
N ARG A 64 -5.33 -2.42 8.95
CA ARG A 64 -5.11 -1.75 7.66
C ARG A 64 -3.66 -1.92 7.21
N PHE A 65 -3.40 -1.71 5.93
CA PHE A 65 -2.10 -1.74 5.31
C PHE A 65 -2.08 -0.79 4.12
N LEU A 66 -0.89 -0.42 3.68
CA LEU A 66 -0.68 0.42 2.51
C LEU A 66 -0.47 -0.44 1.27
N ALA A 67 -0.77 0.14 0.12
CA ALA A 67 -0.46 -0.46 -1.18
C ALA A 67 -0.11 0.62 -2.19
N GLY A 68 0.54 0.23 -3.28
CA GLY A 68 0.91 1.15 -4.37
C GLY A 68 2.24 1.85 -4.13
N PHE A 69 2.46 2.93 -4.86
CA PHE A 69 3.78 3.55 -5.01
C PHE A 69 3.77 5.03 -4.64
N ALA A 70 4.83 5.44 -3.93
CA ALA A 70 5.22 6.84 -3.82
C ALA A 70 6.43 7.10 -4.74
N TRP A 71 6.52 8.31 -5.29
CA TRP A 71 7.69 8.75 -6.05
C TRP A 71 8.54 9.68 -5.19
N SER A 72 9.85 9.45 -5.11
CA SER A 72 10.84 10.35 -4.52
C SER A 72 11.67 10.99 -5.64
N GLU A 73 11.90 12.30 -5.56
CA GLU A 73 12.73 13.01 -6.54
C GLU A 73 14.18 12.52 -6.57
N ASN A 74 14.72 12.11 -5.41
CA ASN A 74 16.11 11.68 -5.30
C ASN A 74 16.29 10.17 -5.34
N CYS A 75 15.22 9.40 -5.10
CA CYS A 75 15.30 7.96 -4.88
C CYS A 75 14.42 7.14 -5.84
N GLY A 76 13.59 7.78 -6.67
CA GLY A 76 12.69 7.07 -7.59
C GLY A 76 11.49 6.45 -6.89
N TRP A 77 11.02 5.30 -7.39
CA TRP A 77 9.81 4.66 -6.90
C TRP A 77 10.04 3.93 -5.57
N ILE A 78 9.08 4.10 -4.65
CA ILE A 78 8.99 3.41 -3.36
C ILE A 78 7.69 2.60 -3.35
N ASN A 79 7.80 1.28 -3.25
CA ASN A 79 6.69 0.34 -3.15
C ASN A 79 6.26 0.17 -1.69
N MET A 80 5.00 0.50 -1.39
CA MET A 80 4.40 0.37 -0.05
C MET A 80 3.76 -1.01 0.19
N GLY A 81 3.72 -1.86 -0.84
CA GLY A 81 3.08 -3.16 -0.87
C GLY A 81 2.17 -3.33 -2.09
N ASP A 82 1.87 -4.58 -2.45
CA ASP A 82 1.09 -4.93 -3.64
C ASP A 82 -0.43 -4.82 -3.46
N GLY A 83 -0.90 -4.68 -2.22
CA GLY A 83 -2.31 -4.64 -1.85
C GLY A 83 -2.94 -6.02 -1.63
N THR A 84 -2.15 -7.08 -1.69
CA THR A 84 -2.59 -8.47 -1.57
C THR A 84 -1.74 -9.23 -0.56
N PRO A 85 -1.73 -8.82 0.73
CA PRO A 85 -1.00 -9.55 1.76
C PRO A 85 -1.43 -11.02 1.79
N ALA A 86 -0.49 -11.94 2.01
CA ALA A 86 -0.73 -13.38 1.86
C ALA A 86 -1.88 -13.93 2.71
N ASN A 87 -2.14 -13.32 3.87
CA ASN A 87 -3.25 -13.67 4.77
C ASN A 87 -4.51 -12.80 4.57
N GLY A 88 -4.51 -11.87 3.61
CA GLY A 88 -5.59 -10.93 3.30
C GLY A 88 -5.78 -9.78 4.31
N THR A 89 -4.95 -9.67 5.34
CA THR A 89 -5.15 -8.72 6.45
C THR A 89 -3.93 -7.85 6.77
N ALA A 90 -2.71 -8.36 6.63
CA ALA A 90 -1.46 -7.61 6.85
C ALA A 90 -0.27 -8.36 6.23
N TYR A 91 0.71 -7.64 5.68
CA TYR A 91 1.93 -8.22 5.13
C TYR A 91 2.74 -8.89 6.24
N ALA A 92 3.16 -10.15 6.04
CA ALA A 92 3.96 -10.87 7.01
C ALA A 92 5.36 -10.25 7.19
N ASN A 93 5.91 -9.62 6.14
CA ASN A 93 7.26 -9.04 6.12
C ASN A 93 8.36 -10.04 6.52
N THR A 94 8.15 -11.34 6.25
CA THR A 94 9.12 -12.41 6.52
C THR A 94 10.00 -12.72 5.32
N THR A 95 9.57 -12.33 4.11
CA THR A 95 10.30 -12.50 2.85
C THR A 95 10.07 -11.27 1.98
N GLY A 96 10.88 -11.10 0.93
CA GLY A 96 10.63 -10.07 -0.08
C GLY A 96 9.38 -10.31 -0.94
N ALA A 97 8.70 -11.45 -0.83
CA ALA A 97 7.50 -11.74 -1.62
C ALA A 97 6.21 -11.19 -0.99
N ASP A 98 6.16 -11.06 0.34
CA ASP A 98 5.01 -10.54 1.09
C ASP A 98 5.48 -9.40 2.02
N HIS A 99 5.81 -8.27 1.40
CA HIS A 99 6.31 -7.09 2.07
C HIS A 99 5.37 -5.90 1.85
N GLY A 100 5.37 -4.99 2.82
CA GLY A 100 4.62 -3.76 2.74
C GLY A 100 4.40 -3.14 4.11
N VAL A 101 3.81 -1.95 4.09
CA VAL A 101 3.57 -1.16 5.30
C VAL A 101 2.22 -1.51 5.89
N ASN A 102 2.21 -1.93 7.15
CA ASN A 102 1.00 -2.23 7.91
C ASN A 102 0.65 -1.09 8.85
N ILE A 103 -0.62 -0.98 9.22
CA ILE A 103 -1.12 -0.12 10.28
C ILE A 103 -1.80 -1.00 11.32
N LEU A 104 -1.19 -1.02 12.50
CA LEU A 104 -1.62 -1.83 13.64
C LEU A 104 -2.90 -1.23 14.26
N GLY A 105 -3.59 -2.01 15.10
CA GLY A 105 -4.84 -1.59 15.74
C GLY A 105 -4.72 -0.36 16.66
N ASN A 106 -3.50 0.02 17.06
CA ASN A 106 -3.20 1.24 17.81
C ASN A 106 -2.73 2.40 16.92
N ASN A 107 -2.91 2.28 15.61
CA ASN A 107 -2.49 3.22 14.57
C ASN A 107 -0.97 3.39 14.39
N LEU A 108 -0.13 2.58 15.05
CA LEU A 108 1.29 2.55 14.74
C LEU A 108 1.52 1.88 13.38
N LEU A 109 2.47 2.39 12.62
CA LEU A 109 2.91 1.73 11.40
C LEU A 109 3.92 0.63 11.74
N SER A 110 3.98 -0.40 10.89
CA SER A 110 4.99 -1.45 10.92
C SER A 110 5.27 -1.97 9.51
N GLY A 111 6.22 -2.89 9.37
CA GLY A 111 6.56 -3.48 8.09
C GLY A 111 7.58 -2.67 7.29
N LEU A 112 7.75 -3.08 6.03
CA LEU A 112 8.83 -2.64 5.16
C LEU A 112 8.29 -2.17 3.80
N ALA A 113 8.71 -0.98 3.38
CA ALA A 113 8.60 -0.54 1.99
C ALA A 113 9.92 -0.78 1.25
N TRP A 114 9.87 -0.83 -0.07
CA TRP A 114 11.04 -1.07 -0.93
C TRP A 114 11.23 0.05 -1.95
N GLY A 115 12.40 0.69 -1.96
CA GLY A 115 12.80 1.62 -3.01
C GLY A 115 13.90 1.03 -3.88
N GLU A 116 13.75 1.05 -5.21
CA GLU A 116 14.70 0.43 -6.13
C GLU A 116 16.13 0.99 -6.02
N ASN A 117 16.26 2.28 -5.66
CA ASN A 117 17.56 2.95 -5.53
C ASN A 117 18.04 3.12 -4.09
N ILE A 118 17.20 2.80 -3.09
CA ILE A 118 17.48 3.06 -1.66
C ILE A 118 17.27 1.85 -0.76
N GLY A 119 16.77 0.76 -1.30
CA GLY A 119 16.57 -0.49 -0.58
C GLY A 119 15.39 -0.45 0.38
N TRP A 120 15.51 -1.18 1.48
CA TRP A 120 14.44 -1.32 2.48
C TRP A 120 14.23 -0.04 3.31
N ILE A 121 12.96 0.27 3.55
CA ILE A 121 12.51 1.34 4.44
C ILE A 121 11.64 0.73 5.54
N ASN A 122 12.10 0.84 6.79
CA ASN A 122 11.45 0.30 7.97
C ASN A 122 10.50 1.32 8.60
N PHE A 123 9.22 0.94 8.69
CA PHE A 123 8.18 1.73 9.34
C PHE A 123 7.89 1.30 10.78
N ASN A 124 8.45 0.18 11.26
CA ASN A 124 8.35 -0.21 12.67
C ASN A 124 9.37 0.57 13.52
N THR A 125 9.08 1.85 13.75
CA THR A 125 9.98 2.78 14.46
C THR A 125 9.56 3.04 15.90
N ALA A 126 8.42 2.50 16.34
CA ALA A 126 7.93 2.63 17.71
C ALA A 126 8.93 2.16 18.79
N PRO A 127 9.66 1.03 18.64
CA PRO A 127 10.65 0.63 19.63
C PRO A 127 11.75 1.67 19.90
N THR A 128 12.03 2.53 18.92
CA THR A 128 13.11 3.54 18.99
C THR A 128 12.58 4.94 19.28
N LEU A 129 11.43 5.32 18.70
CA LEU A 129 10.98 6.71 18.66
C LEU A 129 9.73 7.02 19.49
N MET A 130 9.05 5.99 20.05
CA MET A 130 7.79 6.20 20.78
C MET A 130 7.96 7.05 22.04
N ALA A 131 9.10 6.94 22.73
CA ALA A 131 9.42 7.79 23.89
C ALA A 131 9.48 9.29 23.56
N PHE A 132 9.62 9.64 22.28
CA PHE A 132 9.71 11.01 21.79
C PHE A 132 8.46 11.45 20.99
N GLY A 133 7.46 10.57 20.81
CA GLY A 133 6.26 10.84 19.99
C GLY A 133 6.54 10.98 18.49
N GLN A 134 7.67 10.41 18.03
CA GLN A 134 8.22 10.54 16.68
C GLN A 134 8.10 9.26 15.85
N GLU A 135 7.48 8.21 16.40
CA GLU A 135 7.22 6.96 15.72
C GLU A 135 6.25 7.11 14.54
N ALA A 136 6.49 6.32 13.50
CA ALA A 136 5.64 6.25 12.32
C ALA A 136 4.24 5.78 12.73
N ARG A 137 3.23 6.60 12.44
CA ARG A 137 1.85 6.34 12.84
C ARG A 137 0.85 7.00 11.92
N TRP A 138 -0.34 6.43 11.87
CA TRP A 138 -1.52 7.02 11.28
C TRP A 138 -2.24 7.87 12.32
N ASP A 139 -2.53 9.13 11.99
CA ASP A 139 -3.37 9.99 12.82
C ASP A 139 -4.77 10.05 12.18
N PRO A 140 -5.73 9.22 12.64
CA PRO A 140 -7.07 9.20 12.08
C PRO A 140 -7.85 10.50 12.33
N ALA A 141 -7.52 11.27 13.37
CA ALA A 141 -8.21 12.52 13.68
C ALA A 141 -7.80 13.64 12.72
N ALA A 142 -6.52 13.68 12.33
CA ALA A 142 -6.01 14.64 11.36
C ALA A 142 -6.02 14.11 9.91
N GLY A 143 -6.31 12.83 9.70
CA GLY A 143 -6.30 12.21 8.37
C GLY A 143 -4.91 12.19 7.72
N ARG A 144 -3.82 12.03 8.50
CA ARG A 144 -2.45 12.05 7.96
C ARG A 144 -1.50 11.07 8.62
N PHE A 145 -0.46 10.65 7.89
CA PHE A 145 0.68 9.97 8.48
C PHE A 145 1.58 10.95 9.24
N ARG A 146 2.24 10.44 10.29
CA ARG A 146 3.16 11.20 11.16
C ARG A 146 4.35 10.34 11.54
N GLY A 147 5.40 11.00 12.04
CA GLY A 147 6.60 10.36 12.54
C GLY A 147 7.58 10.02 11.43
N TYR A 148 8.62 9.27 11.79
CA TYR A 148 9.74 8.96 10.90
C TYR A 148 9.83 7.47 10.58
N ALA A 149 10.32 7.19 9.38
CA ALA A 149 10.72 5.86 8.91
C ALA A 149 12.24 5.79 8.73
N TRP A 150 12.82 4.59 8.67
CA TRP A 150 14.27 4.42 8.49
C TRP A 150 14.58 3.71 7.17
N GLY A 151 15.24 4.39 6.23
CA GLY A 151 15.77 3.80 5.01
C GLY A 151 17.22 3.36 5.17
N GLU A 152 17.55 2.14 4.76
CA GLU A 152 18.89 1.57 4.99
C GLU A 152 20.03 2.34 4.29
N ASN A 153 19.75 2.98 3.15
CA ASN A 153 20.73 3.77 2.38
C ASN A 153 20.54 5.28 2.48
N VAL A 154 19.53 5.75 3.22
CA VAL A 154 19.15 7.18 3.31
C VAL A 154 18.87 7.67 4.73
N GLY A 155 18.93 6.80 5.73
CA GLY A 155 18.70 7.16 7.13
C GLY A 155 17.25 7.49 7.45
N TRP A 156 17.04 8.40 8.42
CA TRP A 156 15.69 8.83 8.82
C TRP A 156 15.00 9.62 7.71
N ILE A 157 13.75 9.25 7.43
CA ILE A 157 12.82 9.86 6.50
C ILE A 157 11.66 10.44 7.29
#